data_AF-A0A1I3TET0-F1
#
_entry.id   AF-A0A1I3TET0-F1
#
_cell.length_a   1.000
_cell.length_b   1.000
_cell.length_c   1.000
_cell.angle_alpha   90.00
_cell.angle_beta   90.00
_cell.angle_gamma   90.00
#
_symmetry.space_group_name_H-M   'P 1'
#
loop_
_entity.id
_entity.type
_entity.pdbx_description
1 polymer ?
#
loop_
_entity_poly.entity_id
_entity_poly.type
_entity_poly.pdbx_seq_one_letter_code
_entity_poly.pdbx_strand_id
1 'polypeptide(L)'
;MSLTFTSGSALGIVGAMLYEEQSEINDVVTDAVGELTNMISGQARKGLVGMGMIFEGAIPSVITGAGHTIRHVSTSAILAIPFETQHGALMVEVCFS
;
A
#
# COMPACT_ATOMS: atom_id res chain seq x y z
N MET A 1 -4.48 -0.97 -7.70
CA MET A 1 -3.24 -0.56 -7.00
C MET A 1 -3.05 -1.46 -5.80
N SER A 2 -1.82 -1.90 -5.54
CA SER A 2 -1.44 -2.60 -4.30
C SER A 2 -0.28 -1.89 -3.63
N LEU A 3 -0.24 -1.99 -2.31
CA LEU A 3 0.94 -1.68 -1.51
C LEU A 3 1.33 -2.95 -0.76
N THR A 4 2.55 -3.42 -0.98
CA THR A 4 3.07 -4.64 -0.38
C THR A 4 4.24 -4.30 0.52
N PHE A 5 4.15 -4.71 1.78
CA PHE A 5 5.12 -4.38 2.82
C PHE A 5 5.84 -5.64 3.28
N THR A 6 7.13 -5.52 3.56
CA THR A 6 7.78 -6.46 4.49
C THR A 6 7.22 -6.23 5.90
N SER A 7 7.19 -7.27 6.75
CA SER A 7 6.72 -7.13 8.14
C SER A 7 7.45 -6.02 8.89
N GLY A 8 8.77 -5.92 8.73
CA GLY A 8 9.56 -4.83 9.33
C GLY A 8 9.11 -3.46 8.86
N SER A 9 8.90 -3.26 7.56
CA SER A 9 8.44 -1.96 7.04
C SER A 9 7.04 -1.60 7.52
N ALA A 10 6.11 -2.56 7.60
CA ALA A 10 4.76 -2.31 8.10
C ALA A 10 4.79 -1.87 9.58
N LEU A 11 5.50 -2.62 10.43
CA LEU A 11 5.64 -2.31 11.86
C LEU A 11 6.35 -0.97 12.08
N GLY A 12 7.45 -0.72 11.36
CA GLY A 12 8.23 0.51 11.49
C GLY A 12 7.47 1.76 11.02
N ILE A 13 6.75 1.66 9.91
CA ILE A 13 5.93 2.76 9.38
C ILE A 13 4.75 3.04 10.33
N VAL A 14 3.98 2.01 10.70
CA VAL A 14 2.82 2.20 11.59
C VAL A 14 3.28 2.69 12.96
N GLY A 15 4.37 2.14 13.51
CA GLY A 15 4.88 2.58 14.79
C GLY A 15 5.33 4.04 14.79
N ALA A 16 5.95 4.50 13.70
CA ALA A 16 6.27 5.92 13.52
C ALA A 16 5.00 6.79 13.37
N MET A 17 3.95 6.30 12.71
CA MET A 17 2.68 7.02 12.56
C MET A 17 1.92 7.17 13.90
N LEU A 18 1.97 6.16 14.76
CA LEU A 18 1.25 6.13 16.04
C LEU A 18 2.11 6.60 17.23
N TYR A 19 3.40 6.85 17.01
CA TYR A 19 4.38 7.11 18.08
C TYR A 19 4.43 5.99 19.14
N GLU A 20 4.25 4.75 18.71
CA GLU A 20 4.20 3.56 19.56
C GLU A 20 4.95 2.40 18.90
N GLU A 21 5.74 1.64 19.65
CA GLU A 21 6.45 0.49 19.09
C GLU A 21 5.48 -0.65 18.75
N GLN A 22 5.59 -1.19 17.54
CA GLN A 22 4.78 -2.32 17.08
C GLN A 22 5.67 -3.56 16.93
N SER A 23 5.35 -4.64 17.63
CA SER A 23 6.13 -5.89 17.60
C SER A 23 5.54 -6.97 16.68
N GLU A 24 4.25 -6.88 16.36
CA GLU A 24 3.55 -7.90 15.58
C GLU A 24 2.46 -7.30 14.68
N ILE A 25 2.13 -8.00 13.60
CA ILE A 25 1.02 -7.63 12.72
C ILE A 25 -0.29 -8.00 13.43
N ASN A 26 -0.97 -7.00 13.98
CA ASN A 26 -2.27 -7.10 14.63
C ASN A 26 -3.32 -6.27 13.89
N ASP A 27 -4.53 -6.18 14.44
CA ASP A 27 -5.63 -5.42 13.84
C ASP A 27 -5.29 -3.92 13.71
N VAL A 28 -4.58 -3.34 14.68
CA VAL A 28 -4.16 -1.93 14.64
C VAL A 28 -3.21 -1.67 13.46
N VAL A 29 -2.22 -2.54 13.26
CA VAL A 29 -1.29 -2.45 12.13
C VAL A 29 -2.02 -2.64 10.80
N THR A 30 -2.95 -3.60 10.75
CA THR A 30 -3.75 -3.91 9.56
C THR A 30 -4.63 -2.71 9.17
N ASP A 31 -5.32 -2.10 10.13
CA ASP A 31 -6.17 -0.92 9.93
C ASP A 31 -5.34 0.30 9.51
N ALA A 32 -4.20 0.54 10.16
CA ALA A 32 -3.32 1.65 9.81
C ALA A 32 -2.76 1.53 8.39
N VAL A 33 -2.37 0.32 7.96
CA VAL A 33 -1.94 0.06 6.58
C VAL A 33 -3.11 0.24 5.60
N GLY A 34 -4.32 -0.17 5.97
CA GLY A 34 -5.53 0.07 5.19
C GLY A 34 -5.79 1.57 4.96
N GLU A 35 -5.71 2.37 6.02
CA GLU A 35 -5.91 3.82 5.94
C GLU A 35 -4.77 4.51 5.17
N LEU A 36 -3.52 4.09 5.37
CA LEU A 36 -2.38 4.56 4.59
C LEU A 36 -2.58 4.28 3.09
N THR A 37 -3.03 3.08 2.74
CA THR A 37 -3.34 2.68 1.36
C THR A 37 -4.46 3.55 0.78
N ASN A 38 -5.51 3.81 1.57
CA ASN A 38 -6.62 4.67 1.16
C ASN A 38 -6.15 6.11 0.87
N MET A 39 -5.32 6.69 1.75
CA MET A 39 -4.74 8.02 1.56
C MET A 39 -3.87 8.10 0.30
N ILE A 40 -2.98 7.11 0.08
CA ILE A 40 -2.10 7.07 -1.09
C ILE A 40 -2.93 6.94 -2.37
N SER A 41 -3.94 6.08 -2.38
CA SER A 41 -4.87 5.91 -3.51
C SER A 41 -5.60 7.22 -3.82
N GLY A 42 -6.09 7.90 -2.79
CA GLY A 42 -6.80 9.16 -2.92
C GLY A 42 -5.92 10.28 -3.50
N GLN A 43 -4.68 10.42 -3.02
CA GLN A 43 -3.73 11.42 -3.55
C GLN A 43 -3.29 11.10 -4.97
N ALA A 44 -2.99 9.83 -5.28
CA ALA A 44 -2.66 9.40 -6.63
C ALA A 44 -3.79 9.72 -7.62
N ARG A 45 -5.04 9.41 -7.26
CA ARG A 45 -6.22 9.73 -8.07
C ARG A 45 -6.36 11.23 -8.30
N LYS A 46 -6.18 12.06 -7.27
CA LYS A 46 -6.23 13.53 -7.42
C LYS A 46 -5.20 14.03 -8.43
N GLY A 47 -3.97 13.48 -8.40
CA GLY A 47 -2.93 13.79 -9.39
C GLY A 47 -3.34 13.39 -10.81
N LEU A 48 -3.88 12.18 -10.98
CA LEU A 48 -4.33 11.66 -12.27
C LEU A 48 -5.49 12.48 -12.86
N VAL A 49 -6.42 12.95 -12.02
CA VAL A 49 -7.51 13.84 -12.44
C VAL A 49 -6.95 15.16 -13.01
N GLY A 50 -5.89 15.70 -12.40
CA GLY A 50 -5.18 16.87 -12.93
C GLY A 50 -4.54 16.65 -14.30
N MET A 51 -4.31 15.39 -14.69
CA MET A 51 -3.80 14.98 -16.00
C MET A 51 -4.91 14.57 -16.98
N GLY A 52 -6.19 14.76 -16.61
CA GLY A 52 -7.34 14.40 -17.44
C GLY A 52 -7.76 12.93 -17.37
N MET A 53 -7.20 12.14 -16.45
CA MET A 53 -7.58 10.75 -16.23
C MET A 53 -8.46 10.61 -14.99
N ILE A 54 -9.71 10.21 -15.18
CA ILE A 54 -10.70 10.08 -14.10
C ILE A 54 -10.86 8.61 -13.74
N PHE A 55 -10.61 8.29 -12.46
CA PHE A 55 -10.76 6.94 -11.91
C PHE A 55 -11.67 6.97 -10.68
N GLU A 56 -12.52 5.96 -10.51
CA GLU A 56 -13.29 5.77 -9.28
C GLU A 56 -12.49 4.98 -8.25
N GLY A 57 -12.78 5.20 -6.97
CA GLY A 57 -12.11 4.51 -5.87
C GLY A 57 -12.90 3.32 -5.36
N ALA A 58 -12.24 2.17 -5.24
CA ALA A 58 -12.74 1.05 -4.45
C ALA A 58 -12.27 1.15 -2.99
N ILE A 59 -12.98 0.46 -2.10
CA ILE A 59 -12.58 0.29 -0.70
C ILE A 59 -11.33 -0.61 -0.69
N PRO A 60 -10.25 -0.25 0.02
CA PRO A 60 -9.06 -1.09 0.13
C PRO A 60 -9.39 -2.41 0.84
N SER A 61 -8.67 -3.47 0.47
CA SER A 61 -8.66 -4.74 1.19
C SER A 61 -7.26 -5.01 1.69
N VAL A 62 -7.12 -5.43 2.94
CA VAL A 62 -5.82 -5.73 3.55
C VAL A 62 -5.65 -7.23 3.62
N ILE A 63 -4.49 -7.72 3.17
CA ILE A 63 -4.12 -9.14 3.15
C ILE A 63 -2.90 -9.31 4.05
N THR A 64 -2.98 -10.24 4.99
CA THR A 64 -1.89 -10.57 5.92
C THR A 64 -1.46 -12.03 5.74
N GLY A 65 -0.18 -12.29 5.96
CA GLY A 65 0.41 -13.63 5.82
C GLY A 65 1.86 -13.58 5.37
N ALA A 66 2.72 -14.39 5.98
CA ALA A 66 4.14 -14.42 5.60
C ALA A 66 4.31 -14.94 4.17
N GLY A 67 5.06 -14.21 3.34
CA GLY A 67 5.38 -14.63 1.97
C GLY A 67 4.20 -14.66 1.00
N HIS A 68 3.09 -13.99 1.31
CA HIS A 68 1.98 -13.85 0.35
C HIS A 68 2.42 -13.06 -0.89
N THR A 69 1.74 -13.29 -2.01
CA THR A 69 2.01 -12.61 -3.28
C THR A 69 0.72 -11.97 -3.79
N ILE A 70 0.83 -10.74 -4.30
CA ILE A 70 -0.24 -10.07 -5.02
C ILE A 70 0.01 -10.24 -6.52
N ARG A 71 -1.01 -10.70 -7.26
CA ARG A 71 -0.95 -10.82 -8.72
C ARG A 71 -2.08 -10.00 -9.32
N HIS A 72 -1.74 -8.92 -10.01
CA HIS A 72 -2.72 -8.15 -10.79
C HIS A 72 -3.17 -8.99 -11.98
N VAL A 73 -4.48 -9.20 -12.11
CA VAL A 73 -5.07 -9.89 -13.26
C VAL A 73 -5.50 -8.82 -14.27
N SER A 74 -4.59 -8.46 -15.16
CA SER A 74 -4.83 -7.47 -16.22
C SER A 74 -4.03 -7.80 -17.47
N THR A 75 -4.51 -7.33 -18.62
CA THR A 75 -3.79 -7.37 -19.90
C THR A 75 -2.88 -6.16 -20.09
N SER A 76 -3.04 -5.13 -19.26
CA SER A 76 -2.23 -3.91 -19.27
C SER A 76 -0.88 -4.11 -18.58
N ALA A 77 0.05 -3.20 -18.87
CA ALA A 77 1.33 -3.13 -18.17
C ALA A 77 1.13 -2.78 -16.68
N ILE A 78 1.89 -3.42 -15.80
CA ILE A 78 1.93 -3.15 -14.36
C ILE A 78 3.17 -2.29 -14.08
N LEU A 79 2.97 -1.12 -13.49
CA LEU A 79 4.04 -0.27 -13.00
C LEU A 79 4.34 -0.67 -11.55
N ALA A 80 5.56 -1.14 -11.28
CA ALA A 80 6.05 -1.43 -9.94
C ALA A 80 7.11 -0.42 -9.52
N ILE A 81 6.95 0.18 -8.34
CA ILE A 81 7.85 1.19 -7.78
C ILE A 81 8.31 0.69 -6.41
N PRO A 82 9.57 0.22 -6.30
CA PRO A 82 10.13 -0.20 -5.02
C PRO A 82 10.55 1.02 -4.19
N PHE A 83 10.34 0.95 -2.88
CA PHE A 83 10.88 1.90 -1.91
C PHE A 83 11.60 1.14 -0.82
N GLU A 84 12.68 1.73 -0.33
CA GLU A 84 13.44 1.25 0.81
C GLU A 84 13.20 2.16 2.01
N THR A 85 13.06 1.56 3.19
CA THR A 85 12.99 2.26 4.47
C THR A 85 14.03 1.68 5.41
N GLN A 86 14.32 2.38 6.51
CA GLN A 86 15.18 1.88 7.57
C GLN A 86 14.68 0.57 8.21
N HIS A 87 13.40 0.22 8.01
CA HIS A 87 12.77 -0.98 8.56
C HIS A 87 12.48 -2.06 7.52
N GLY A 88 12.91 -1.87 6.26
CA GLY A 88 12.72 -2.82 5.16
C GLY A 88 12.04 -2.21 3.94
N ALA A 89 11.83 -3.04 2.92
CA ALA A 89 11.27 -2.61 1.65
C ALA A 89 9.73 -2.58 1.68
N LEU A 90 9.17 -1.68 0.87
CA LEU A 90 7.79 -1.71 0.41
C LEU A 90 7.73 -1.61 -1.12
N MET A 91 6.66 -2.09 -1.71
CA MET A 91 6.43 -2.03 -3.15
C MET A 91 5.06 -1.44 -3.43
N VAL A 92 5.02 -0.44 -4.30
CA VAL A 92 3.78 0.12 -4.83
C VAL A 92 3.59 -0.39 -6.24
N GLU A 93 2.45 -1.03 -6.53
CA GLU A 93 2.12 -1.47 -7.88
C GLU A 93 0.82 -0.84 -8.37
N VAL A 94 0.83 -0.38 -9.61
CA VAL A 94 -0.31 0.27 -10.26
C VAL A 94 -0.53 -0.35 -11.63
N CYS A 95 -1.79 -0.65 -11.93
CA CYS A 95 -2.23 -1.12 -13.23
C CYS A 95 -3.50 -0.36 -13.59
N PHE A 96 -3.58 0.14 -14.81
CA PHE A 96 -4.75 0.81 -15.36
C PHE A 96 -5.32 -0.05 -16.50
N SER A 97 -6.56 -0.49 -16.35
CA SER A 97 -7.31 -1.24 -17.37
C SER A 97 -8.75 -0.79 -17.37
#